data_AF-A0A1V5X936-F1
#
_entry.id   AF-A0A1V5X936-F1
#
_cell.length_a   1.000
_cell.length_b   1.000
_cell.length_c   1.000
_cell.angle_alpha   90.00
_cell.angle_beta   90.00
_cell.angle_gamma   90.00
#
_symmetry.space_group_name_H-M   'P 1'
#
loop_
_entity.id
_entity.type
_entity.pdbx_description
1 polymer ?
#
loop_
_entity_poly.entity_id
_entity_poly.type
_entity_poly.pdbx_seq_one_letter_code
_entity_poly.pdbx_strand_id
1 'polypeptide(L)'
;MTPSNETIRPKFPRPSWPTRQIRHIGPLVLLMGWLGTGCHDDSTSDSTTADEPDADAGDEEANEGQDAFQDSDIEPATLDELAASYCSGMAATHCHYAVSCGCTTIPGFPSDCLGRYEMNCRRWIERFRDAVEQGAIVVHLAAVESCVKRYEQLGAHCALPAADYFVDDCPIFVPRDGFGPRAGIDASCEQAVCEQGLRCGSEYRCVTPGQHNDACATSADCDPLLICVSGRCTDADTLVAGNDCMSPDACEPGLSCLASAKSVCRETAIGEPCMGDGTCSGESVCATSSDGSQSECTLAAGEAQECLDGVHCATGLACAGGICAPKPQQGQPCALGLLGPHVCADGLSCVEGACETAPGEGQACGYGEVQCATGLGCAFEGADSLCRPKRGEGSACENDDMCLDELHCEFSIGQCEADLADGQACVNGNECSEGSACLPDEYLEFRCAPIPKNGESCMLDECADKLACRRVAEHGACAPEYCTAFLF
;
A
#
# COMPACT_ATOMS: atom_id res chain seq x y z
N MET A 1 -0.63 38.84 -40.73
CA MET A 1 -1.60 39.00 -39.63
C MET A 1 -2.47 37.76 -39.67
N THR A 2 -2.03 36.77 -38.92
CA THR A 2 -2.46 35.39 -38.97
C THR A 2 -2.71 35.00 -37.52
N PRO A 3 -3.92 34.53 -37.16
CA PRO A 3 -4.25 34.18 -35.80
C PRO A 3 -3.58 32.86 -35.40
N SER A 4 -3.08 32.85 -34.17
CA SER A 4 -2.50 31.71 -33.46
C SER A 4 -3.53 30.59 -33.29
N ASN A 5 -3.11 29.37 -33.59
CA ASN A 5 -3.88 28.15 -33.40
C ASN A 5 -3.52 27.59 -32.02
N GLU A 6 -4.34 27.87 -31.00
CA GLU A 6 -4.22 27.25 -29.67
C GLU A 6 -4.82 25.85 -29.71
N THR A 7 -3.96 24.85 -29.53
CA THR A 7 -4.36 23.45 -29.38
C THR A 7 -5.02 23.25 -28.02
N ILE A 8 -6.31 22.91 -28.03
CA ILE A 8 -7.09 22.46 -26.89
C ILE A 8 -6.47 21.16 -26.34
N ARG A 9 -5.96 21.18 -25.10
CA ARG A 9 -5.60 19.96 -24.36
C ARG A 9 -6.81 19.46 -23.56
N PRO A 10 -7.12 18.16 -23.56
CA PRO A 10 -8.12 17.59 -22.66
C PRO A 10 -7.63 17.69 -21.20
N LYS A 11 -8.49 18.25 -20.33
CA LYS A 11 -8.31 18.22 -18.87
C LYS A 11 -8.81 16.86 -18.36
N PHE A 12 -7.91 16.07 -17.78
CA PHE A 12 -8.29 14.93 -16.96
C PHE A 12 -8.66 15.40 -15.53
N PRO A 13 -9.70 14.83 -14.90
CA PRO A 13 -10.09 15.16 -13.53
C PRO A 13 -9.06 14.57 -12.54
N ARG A 14 -8.73 15.35 -11.51
CA ARG A 14 -7.89 14.91 -10.38
C ARG A 14 -8.81 14.33 -9.28
N PRO A 15 -8.53 13.15 -8.72
CA PRO A 15 -9.12 12.78 -7.44
C PRO A 15 -8.41 13.55 -6.31
N SER A 16 -9.20 14.23 -5.48
CA SER A 16 -8.75 14.93 -4.28
C SER A 16 -8.98 14.04 -3.05
N TRP A 17 -7.90 13.61 -2.40
CA TRP A 17 -7.91 13.05 -1.04
C TRP A 17 -6.81 13.72 -0.19
N PRO A 18 -7.02 13.87 1.13
CA PRO A 18 -6.30 14.82 1.96
C PRO A 18 -4.88 14.35 2.30
N THR A 19 -3.91 15.23 2.06
CA THR A 19 -2.51 15.04 2.41
C THR A 19 -2.26 15.40 3.88
N ARG A 20 -1.88 14.41 4.70
CA ARG A 20 -1.03 14.66 5.90
C ARG A 20 -0.09 13.49 6.20
N GLN A 21 1.19 13.80 5.97
CA GLN A 21 2.43 13.30 6.59
C GLN A 21 2.41 11.95 7.32
N ILE A 22 2.83 10.90 6.60
CA ILE A 22 3.47 9.73 7.20
C ILE A 22 4.97 9.87 6.92
N ARG A 23 5.74 10.20 7.96
CA ARG A 23 7.20 9.98 7.98
C ARG A 23 7.43 8.53 8.36
N HIS A 24 8.36 7.87 7.66
CA HIS A 24 8.87 6.51 7.89
C HIS A 24 8.07 5.34 7.29
N ILE A 25 8.21 5.17 5.96
CA ILE A 25 8.34 3.85 5.31
C ILE A 25 9.38 4.03 4.18
N GLY A 26 10.47 3.26 4.24
CA GLY A 26 11.53 3.22 3.22
C GLY A 26 11.05 2.61 1.90
N PRO A 27 11.76 2.82 0.78
CA PRO A 27 11.12 2.86 -0.54
C PRO A 27 11.01 1.47 -1.17
N LEU A 28 9.76 1.05 -1.38
CA LEU A 28 9.39 0.09 -2.43
C LEU A 28 8.63 0.86 -3.53
N VAL A 29 9.22 1.94 -4.02
CA VAL A 29 8.70 2.75 -5.13
C VAL A 29 9.88 3.37 -5.87
N LEU A 30 10.39 2.69 -6.90
CA LEU A 30 11.27 3.30 -7.91
C LEU A 30 11.09 2.54 -9.22
N LEU A 31 9.97 2.80 -9.90
CA LEU A 31 9.79 2.50 -11.33
C LEU A 31 8.68 3.32 -11.98
N MET A 32 8.48 4.57 -11.54
CA MET A 32 7.66 5.53 -12.27
C MET A 32 8.31 6.90 -12.33
N GLY A 33 8.58 7.36 -13.54
CA GLY A 33 8.58 8.78 -13.87
C GLY A 33 9.88 9.34 -14.44
N TRP A 34 10.18 9.07 -15.72
CA TRP A 34 11.02 9.97 -16.52
C TRP A 34 10.41 10.18 -17.91
N LEU A 35 9.70 11.30 -18.06
CA LEU A 35 9.52 11.99 -19.34
C LEU A 35 10.27 13.32 -19.21
N GLY A 36 11.42 13.40 -19.88
CA GLY A 36 12.22 14.61 -19.94
C GLY A 36 11.55 15.69 -20.80
N THR A 37 11.61 16.93 -20.33
CA THR A 37 11.68 18.11 -21.18
C THR A 37 12.98 18.82 -20.85
N GLY A 38 13.92 18.79 -21.80
CA GLY A 38 15.19 19.47 -21.71
C GLY A 38 15.06 20.99 -21.79
N CYS A 39 15.95 21.67 -21.08
CA CYS A 39 16.37 23.03 -21.41
C CYS A 39 17.88 22.98 -21.67
N HIS A 40 18.22 23.29 -22.91
CA HIS A 40 19.55 23.55 -23.43
C HIS A 40 19.81 25.05 -23.24
N ASP A 41 20.96 25.44 -22.70
CA ASP A 41 21.58 26.72 -23.03
C ASP A 41 23.10 26.64 -22.82
N ASP A 42 23.80 26.96 -23.92
CA ASP A 42 25.25 27.05 -24.06
C ASP A 42 25.86 28.03 -23.06
N SER A 43 26.97 27.62 -22.44
CA SER A 43 27.95 28.55 -21.86
C SER A 43 29.29 28.35 -22.54
N THR A 44 29.61 29.28 -23.44
CA THR A 44 30.97 29.50 -23.93
C THR A 44 31.76 30.25 -22.86
N SER A 45 32.82 29.63 -22.34
CA SER A 45 33.89 30.35 -21.66
C SER A 45 35.23 29.93 -22.26
N ASP A 46 35.84 30.90 -22.93
CA ASP A 46 37.13 30.84 -23.58
C ASP A 46 38.26 31.12 -22.57
N SER A 47 39.34 30.37 -22.75
CA SER A 47 40.76 30.54 -22.39
C SER A 47 41.19 31.29 -21.10
N THR A 48 42.17 30.71 -20.39
CA THR A 48 43.58 31.21 -20.40
C THR A 48 44.53 30.36 -19.52
N THR A 49 45.62 29.90 -20.15
CA THR A 49 47.04 29.79 -19.69
C THR A 49 47.39 28.96 -18.44
N ALA A 50 48.50 28.23 -18.31
CA ALA A 50 49.61 27.79 -19.17
C ALA A 50 50.54 26.91 -18.27
N ASP A 51 51.52 26.28 -18.90
CA ASP A 51 52.77 25.71 -18.35
C ASP A 51 52.80 24.25 -17.83
N GLU A 52 53.29 23.39 -18.73
CA GLU A 52 54.15 22.22 -18.52
C GLU A 52 55.57 22.65 -18.03
N PRO A 53 56.45 21.78 -17.46
CA PRO A 53 56.83 20.51 -18.11
C PRO A 53 57.37 19.31 -17.28
N ASP A 54 57.52 18.22 -18.03
CA ASP A 54 58.52 17.14 -18.01
C ASP A 54 58.47 15.99 -16.98
N ALA A 55 58.11 14.82 -17.54
CA ALA A 55 58.82 13.54 -17.57
C ALA A 55 59.12 12.77 -16.27
N ASP A 56 58.50 11.58 -16.13
CA ASP A 56 59.28 10.34 -16.09
C ASP A 56 58.42 9.13 -16.54
N ALA A 57 59.04 8.23 -17.28
CA ALA A 57 58.43 7.01 -17.82
C ALA A 57 59.14 5.79 -17.23
N GLY A 58 58.40 4.82 -16.71
CA GLY A 58 58.95 3.53 -16.33
C GLY A 58 58.05 2.69 -15.43
N ASP A 59 57.25 1.84 -16.09
CA ASP A 59 56.86 0.48 -15.68
C ASP A 59 56.13 0.26 -14.34
N GLU A 60 54.79 0.22 -14.40
CA GLU A 60 54.01 -0.70 -13.57
C GLU A 60 52.93 -1.39 -14.42
N GLU A 61 52.79 -2.69 -14.18
CA GLU A 61 52.02 -3.64 -14.97
C GLU A 61 50.54 -3.26 -15.06
N ALA A 62 50.03 -3.21 -16.29
CA ALA A 62 48.61 -3.08 -16.57
C ALA A 62 47.90 -4.36 -16.10
N ASN A 63 47.27 -4.26 -14.92
CA ASN A 63 46.25 -5.20 -14.51
C ASN A 63 45.05 -5.02 -15.45
N GLU A 64 44.67 -6.10 -16.13
CA GLU A 64 43.53 -6.16 -17.05
C GLU A 64 42.25 -5.73 -16.30
N GLY A 65 41.87 -4.47 -16.45
CA GLY A 65 40.54 -3.99 -16.07
C GLY A 65 39.54 -4.66 -16.99
N GLN A 66 38.65 -5.46 -16.41
CA GLN A 66 37.53 -6.07 -17.13
C GLN A 66 36.69 -4.97 -17.77
N ASP A 67 36.63 -5.06 -19.09
CA ASP A 67 35.97 -4.11 -19.98
C ASP A 67 34.49 -3.92 -19.65
N ALA A 68 34.05 -2.68 -19.91
CA ALA A 68 32.68 -2.22 -19.90
C ALA A 68 31.73 -3.18 -20.66
N PHE A 69 30.53 -3.37 -20.09
CA PHE A 69 29.36 -4.00 -20.70
C PHE A 69 29.24 -3.61 -22.18
N GLN A 70 29.57 -4.53 -23.10
CA GLN A 70 29.32 -4.35 -24.53
C GLN A 70 27.91 -4.89 -24.85
N ASP A 71 27.09 -3.99 -25.35
CA ASP A 71 25.65 -4.08 -25.65
C ASP A 71 25.26 -5.08 -26.78
N SER A 72 26.17 -5.98 -27.19
CA SER A 72 26.04 -6.73 -28.45
C SER A 72 25.56 -8.19 -28.36
N ASP A 73 25.45 -8.77 -27.16
CA ASP A 73 25.19 -10.22 -27.01
C ASP A 73 23.91 -10.59 -26.22
N ILE A 74 23.00 -9.64 -25.99
CA ILE A 74 21.77 -9.90 -25.23
C ILE A 74 20.64 -10.28 -26.20
N GLU A 75 20.40 -11.59 -26.37
CA GLU A 75 19.17 -12.03 -27.06
C GLU A 75 17.95 -11.73 -26.17
N PRO A 76 16.93 -11.03 -26.68
CA PRO A 76 15.75 -10.68 -25.89
C PRO A 76 14.93 -11.94 -25.59
N ALA A 77 14.86 -12.31 -24.33
CA ALA A 77 13.96 -13.36 -23.85
C ALA A 77 12.57 -12.79 -23.54
N THR A 78 11.55 -13.65 -23.63
CA THR A 78 10.19 -13.29 -23.21
C THR A 78 10.05 -13.33 -21.69
N LEU A 79 9.06 -12.60 -21.16
CA LEU A 79 8.70 -12.68 -19.73
C LEU A 79 8.29 -14.09 -19.31
N ASP A 80 7.64 -14.85 -20.19
CA ASP A 80 7.24 -16.23 -19.92
C ASP A 80 8.44 -17.17 -19.79
N GLU A 81 9.46 -17.01 -20.65
CA GLU A 81 10.71 -17.78 -20.59
C GLU A 81 11.51 -17.44 -19.33
N LEU A 82 11.59 -16.15 -18.98
CA LEU A 82 12.19 -15.72 -17.72
C LEU A 82 11.45 -16.32 -16.54
N ALA A 83 10.13 -16.20 -16.49
CA ALA A 83 9.33 -16.70 -15.38
C ALA A 83 9.46 -18.21 -15.21
N ALA A 84 9.48 -18.97 -16.30
CA ALA A 84 9.67 -20.42 -16.25
C ALA A 84 11.04 -20.82 -15.67
N SER A 85 12.10 -20.08 -16.04
CA SER A 85 13.48 -20.41 -15.67
C SER A 85 13.87 -19.87 -14.28
N TYR A 86 13.44 -18.65 -13.96
CA TYR A 86 13.80 -17.94 -12.74
C TYR A 86 12.93 -18.35 -11.56
N CYS A 87 11.60 -18.37 -11.70
CA CYS A 87 10.71 -18.52 -10.55
C CYS A 87 10.79 -19.91 -9.92
N SER A 88 10.96 -20.97 -10.71
CA SER A 88 11.09 -22.33 -10.19
C SER A 88 12.40 -22.53 -9.41
N GLY A 89 13.53 -22.05 -9.97
CA GLY A 89 14.84 -22.08 -9.30
C GLY A 89 14.85 -21.26 -8.02
N MET A 90 14.36 -20.03 -8.08
CA MET A 90 14.24 -19.16 -6.91
C MET A 90 13.30 -19.73 -5.86
N ALA A 91 12.15 -20.31 -6.22
CA ALA A 91 11.24 -20.94 -5.27
C ALA A 91 11.93 -22.09 -4.52
N ALA A 92 12.63 -22.97 -5.25
CA ALA A 92 13.34 -24.09 -4.64
C ALA A 92 14.43 -23.62 -3.67
N THR A 93 15.28 -22.69 -4.11
CA THR A 93 16.33 -22.09 -3.28
C THR A 93 15.73 -21.36 -2.08
N HIS A 94 14.74 -20.51 -2.30
CA HIS A 94 14.15 -19.68 -1.26
C HIS A 94 13.52 -20.52 -0.16
N CYS A 95 12.69 -21.49 -0.54
CA CYS A 95 12.01 -22.40 0.39
C CYS A 95 12.98 -23.34 1.11
N HIS A 96 14.05 -23.81 0.45
CA HIS A 96 15.08 -24.61 1.11
C HIS A 96 15.70 -23.84 2.28
N TYR A 97 16.18 -22.62 2.02
CA TYR A 97 16.84 -21.81 3.04
C TYR A 97 15.86 -21.27 4.08
N ALA A 98 14.59 -21.03 3.73
CA ALA A 98 13.59 -20.65 4.71
C ALA A 98 13.39 -21.71 5.79
N VAL A 99 13.38 -22.99 5.39
CA VAL A 99 13.32 -24.10 6.33
C VAL A 99 14.60 -24.17 7.17
N SER A 100 15.80 -24.03 6.56
CA SER A 100 17.05 -24.10 7.33
C SER A 100 17.25 -22.93 8.28
N CYS A 101 16.76 -21.74 7.93
CA CYS A 101 16.79 -20.54 8.76
C CYS A 101 15.67 -20.49 9.82
N GLY A 102 14.85 -21.55 9.92
CA GLY A 102 13.82 -21.67 10.96
C GLY A 102 12.53 -20.92 10.68
N CYS A 103 12.29 -20.44 9.46
CA CYS A 103 11.11 -19.63 9.14
C CYS A 103 9.79 -20.39 9.29
N THR A 104 9.82 -21.73 9.33
CA THR A 104 8.62 -22.58 9.51
C THR A 104 7.89 -22.38 10.83
N THR A 105 8.56 -21.81 11.84
CA THR A 105 7.94 -21.51 13.14
C THR A 105 7.24 -20.15 13.16
N ILE A 106 7.36 -19.37 12.09
CA ILE A 106 6.77 -18.03 12.01
C ILE A 106 5.29 -18.15 11.66
N PRO A 107 4.42 -17.45 12.39
CA PRO A 107 3.01 -17.36 12.03
C PRO A 107 2.80 -16.87 10.59
N GLY A 108 1.96 -17.57 9.82
CA GLY A 108 1.67 -17.24 8.42
C GLY A 108 2.64 -17.85 7.40
N PHE A 109 3.66 -18.60 7.83
CA PHE A 109 4.50 -19.36 6.91
C PHE A 109 3.65 -20.36 6.10
N PRO A 110 3.70 -20.34 4.75
CA PRO A 110 2.84 -21.16 3.93
C PRO A 110 3.15 -22.66 4.04
N SER A 111 2.10 -23.48 4.10
CA SER A 111 2.23 -24.95 4.05
C SER A 111 2.75 -25.44 2.69
N ASP A 112 2.40 -24.75 1.60
CA ASP A 112 2.99 -24.91 0.27
C ASP A 112 3.86 -23.69 -0.08
N CYS A 113 5.10 -23.69 0.42
CA CYS A 113 6.06 -22.63 0.13
C CYS A 113 6.39 -22.54 -1.37
N LEU A 114 6.59 -23.68 -2.04
CA LEU A 114 7.03 -23.72 -3.43
C LEU A 114 5.96 -23.12 -4.36
N GLY A 115 4.71 -23.61 -4.25
CA GLY A 115 3.61 -23.14 -5.08
C GLY A 115 3.30 -21.67 -4.84
N ARG A 116 3.26 -21.23 -3.58
CA ARG A 116 3.00 -19.81 -3.23
C ARG A 116 4.10 -18.89 -3.75
N TYR A 117 5.37 -19.25 -3.58
CA TYR A 117 6.48 -18.43 -4.07
C TYR A 117 6.51 -18.35 -5.59
N GLU A 118 6.34 -19.49 -6.29
CA GLU A 118 6.35 -19.51 -7.75
C GLU A 118 5.22 -18.65 -8.32
N MET A 119 4.00 -18.77 -7.76
CA MET A 119 2.86 -17.94 -8.14
C MET A 119 3.15 -16.44 -7.95
N ASN A 120 3.66 -16.06 -6.77
CA ASN A 120 3.98 -14.66 -6.46
C ASN A 120 5.11 -14.11 -7.35
N CYS A 121 6.14 -14.91 -7.61
CA CYS A 121 7.22 -14.56 -8.53
C CYS A 121 6.71 -14.29 -9.94
N ARG A 122 5.84 -15.16 -10.47
CA ARG A 122 5.22 -14.97 -11.79
C ARG A 122 4.39 -13.68 -11.84
N ARG A 123 3.55 -13.44 -10.82
CA ARG A 123 2.77 -12.19 -10.68
C ARG A 123 3.66 -10.96 -10.59
N TRP A 124 4.82 -11.07 -9.96
CA TRP A 124 5.78 -9.96 -9.87
C TRP A 124 6.45 -9.67 -11.22
N ILE A 125 6.93 -10.70 -11.93
CA ILE A 125 7.51 -10.57 -13.28
C ILE A 125 6.49 -9.94 -14.25
N GLU A 126 5.23 -10.35 -14.14
CA GLU A 126 4.15 -9.86 -14.99
C GLU A 126 3.95 -8.34 -14.92
N ARG A 127 4.29 -7.71 -13.79
CA ARG A 127 4.21 -6.23 -13.64
C ARG A 127 5.13 -5.47 -14.59
N PHE A 128 6.13 -6.14 -15.16
CA PHE A 128 7.07 -5.54 -16.12
C PHE A 128 6.62 -5.65 -17.57
N ARG A 129 5.47 -6.29 -17.86
CA ARG A 129 4.94 -6.49 -19.22
C ARG A 129 4.96 -5.21 -20.04
N ASP A 130 4.30 -4.17 -19.55
CA ASP A 130 4.18 -2.91 -20.28
C ASP A 130 5.55 -2.28 -20.58
N ALA A 131 6.49 -2.34 -19.63
CA ALA A 131 7.83 -1.76 -19.80
C ALA A 131 8.69 -2.55 -20.79
N VAL A 132 8.56 -3.89 -20.82
CA VAL A 132 9.23 -4.75 -21.79
C VAL A 132 8.63 -4.58 -23.19
N GLU A 133 7.30 -4.54 -23.31
CA GLU A 133 6.60 -4.33 -24.58
C GLU A 133 6.90 -2.96 -25.20
N GLN A 134 7.06 -1.93 -24.35
CA GLN A 134 7.49 -0.59 -24.77
C GLN A 134 8.99 -0.51 -25.08
N GLY A 135 9.75 -1.58 -24.81
CA GLY A 135 11.20 -1.62 -25.00
C GLY A 135 11.98 -0.71 -24.06
N ALA A 136 11.40 -0.36 -22.90
CA ALA A 136 12.06 0.41 -21.85
C ALA A 136 12.96 -0.48 -20.96
N ILE A 137 12.64 -1.78 -20.89
CA ILE A 137 13.39 -2.79 -20.12
C ILE A 137 13.71 -3.97 -21.04
N VAL A 138 14.94 -4.47 -20.92
CA VAL A 138 15.43 -5.69 -21.57
C VAL A 138 15.46 -6.82 -20.54
N VAL A 139 15.08 -8.02 -20.98
CA VAL A 139 15.08 -9.25 -20.16
C VAL A 139 16.35 -10.04 -20.42
N HIS A 140 17.09 -10.37 -19.37
CA HIS A 140 18.39 -11.05 -19.45
C HIS A 140 18.31 -12.47 -18.88
N LEU A 141 17.96 -13.44 -19.72
CA LEU A 141 17.83 -14.83 -19.29
C LEU A 141 19.16 -15.45 -18.84
N ALA A 142 20.28 -15.04 -19.44
CA ALA A 142 21.62 -15.53 -19.08
C ALA A 142 22.04 -15.17 -17.65
N ALA A 143 21.43 -14.15 -17.03
CA ALA A 143 21.72 -13.74 -15.66
C ALA A 143 21.02 -14.64 -14.61
N VAL A 144 20.06 -15.49 -15.00
CA VAL A 144 19.27 -16.30 -14.06
C VAL A 144 20.14 -17.24 -13.23
N GLU A 145 21.13 -17.90 -13.83
CA GLU A 145 22.00 -18.83 -13.09
C GLU A 145 22.84 -18.10 -12.03
N SER A 146 23.44 -16.96 -12.39
CA SER A 146 24.23 -16.16 -11.44
C SER A 146 23.36 -15.58 -10.33
N CYS A 147 22.14 -15.14 -10.66
CA CYS A 147 21.14 -14.71 -9.68
C CYS A 147 20.89 -15.79 -8.63
N VAL A 148 20.44 -16.97 -9.07
CA VAL A 148 20.06 -18.07 -8.17
C VAL A 148 21.25 -18.47 -7.30
N LYS A 149 22.45 -18.59 -7.89
CA LYS A 149 23.68 -18.92 -7.15
C LYS A 149 24.05 -17.87 -6.10
N ARG A 150 23.91 -16.59 -6.41
CA ARG A 150 24.16 -15.53 -5.43
C ARG A 150 23.11 -15.54 -4.32
N TYR A 151 21.85 -15.81 -4.67
CA TYR A 151 20.78 -15.95 -3.69
C TYR A 151 21.01 -17.15 -2.77
N GLU A 152 21.54 -18.26 -3.29
CA GLU A 152 21.96 -19.42 -2.47
C GLU A 152 23.02 -19.03 -1.42
N GLN A 153 24.01 -18.22 -1.79
CA GLN A 153 25.05 -17.75 -0.86
C GLN A 153 24.45 -16.90 0.27
N LEU A 154 23.51 -16.02 -0.06
CA LEU A 154 22.81 -15.18 0.92
C LEU A 154 21.92 -16.03 1.84
N GLY A 155 21.14 -16.94 1.26
CA GLY A 155 20.25 -17.85 2.00
C GLY A 155 21.01 -18.77 2.96
N ALA A 156 22.22 -19.21 2.60
CA ALA A 156 23.08 -20.00 3.48
C ALA A 156 23.48 -19.27 4.77
N HIS A 157 23.44 -17.93 4.75
CA HIS A 157 23.71 -17.07 5.91
C HIS A 157 22.45 -16.44 6.46
N CYS A 158 21.25 -16.88 6.05
CA CYS A 158 19.98 -16.27 6.47
C CYS A 158 19.95 -14.74 6.27
N ALA A 159 20.57 -14.26 5.19
CA ALA A 159 20.61 -12.86 4.79
C ALA A 159 19.68 -12.62 3.59
N LEU A 160 19.01 -11.47 3.55
CA LEU A 160 18.28 -11.03 2.36
C LEU A 160 19.20 -10.27 1.40
N PRO A 161 18.94 -10.36 0.07
CA PRO A 161 19.62 -9.51 -0.87
C PRO A 161 19.34 -8.04 -0.58
N ALA A 162 20.40 -7.24 -0.61
CA ALA A 162 20.31 -5.80 -0.57
C ALA A 162 19.78 -5.22 -1.89
N ALA A 163 19.41 -3.94 -1.93
CA ALA A 163 18.82 -3.33 -3.12
C ALA A 163 19.75 -3.36 -4.36
N ASP A 164 21.06 -3.27 -4.14
CA ASP A 164 22.11 -3.34 -5.17
C ASP A 164 22.26 -4.72 -5.80
N TYR A 165 21.77 -5.79 -5.16
CA TYR A 165 21.77 -7.15 -5.68
C TYR A 165 21.15 -7.24 -7.08
N PHE A 166 20.00 -6.58 -7.30
CA PHE A 166 19.29 -6.66 -8.59
C PHE A 166 19.96 -5.86 -9.70
N VAL A 167 20.98 -5.07 -9.39
CA VAL A 167 21.72 -4.28 -10.37
C VAL A 167 23.05 -4.95 -10.74
N ASP A 168 23.79 -5.43 -9.74
CA ASP A 168 25.15 -5.93 -9.94
C ASP A 168 25.22 -7.46 -10.02
N ASP A 169 24.46 -8.16 -9.18
CA ASP A 169 24.54 -9.61 -9.04
C ASP A 169 23.42 -10.34 -9.80
N CYS A 170 22.27 -9.68 -9.98
CA CYS A 170 21.08 -10.23 -10.59
C CYS A 170 20.37 -9.28 -11.57
N PRO A 171 21.02 -8.84 -12.65
CA PRO A 171 20.44 -7.93 -13.64
C PRO A 171 19.50 -8.65 -14.61
N ILE A 172 18.46 -9.34 -14.14
CA ILE A 172 17.47 -10.01 -15.00
C ILE A 172 16.54 -9.03 -15.74
N PHE A 173 16.39 -7.82 -15.18
CA PHE A 173 15.70 -6.69 -15.79
C PHE A 173 16.66 -5.53 -15.86
N VAL A 174 17.00 -5.10 -17.07
CA VAL A 174 17.92 -3.97 -17.29
C VAL A 174 17.19 -2.88 -18.05
N PRO A 175 17.14 -1.64 -17.53
CA PRO A 175 16.62 -0.52 -18.31
C PRO A 175 17.44 -0.37 -19.60
N ARG A 176 16.77 -0.06 -20.71
CA ARG A 176 17.42 0.05 -22.02
C ARG A 176 18.58 1.04 -22.05
N ASP A 177 18.46 2.15 -21.31
CA ASP A 177 19.50 3.18 -21.20
C ASP A 177 20.49 2.91 -20.05
N GLY A 178 20.45 1.70 -19.48
CA GLY A 178 21.18 1.32 -18.27
C GLY A 178 20.61 1.96 -17.00
N PHE A 179 21.25 1.68 -15.87
CA PHE A 179 20.82 2.18 -14.55
C PHE A 179 21.20 3.65 -14.28
N GLY A 180 21.67 4.38 -15.30
CA GLY A 180 22.15 5.76 -15.16
C GLY A 180 23.54 5.87 -14.51
N PRO A 181 23.99 7.11 -14.19
CA PRO A 181 25.28 7.34 -13.53
C PRO A 181 25.26 6.80 -12.10
N ARG A 182 26.35 6.13 -11.73
CA ARG A 182 26.51 5.56 -10.39
C ARG A 182 27.06 6.59 -9.40
N ALA A 183 26.57 6.51 -8.17
CA ALA A 183 26.95 7.38 -7.07
C ALA A 183 28.22 6.85 -6.39
N GLY A 184 29.26 7.68 -6.34
CA GLY A 184 30.49 7.36 -5.63
C GLY A 184 30.34 7.39 -4.11
N ILE A 185 31.42 7.08 -3.40
CA ILE A 185 31.44 7.06 -1.93
C ILE A 185 30.92 8.36 -1.32
N ASP A 186 30.17 8.25 -0.21
CA ASP A 186 29.50 9.32 0.54
C ASP A 186 28.42 10.11 -0.22
N ALA A 187 28.22 9.85 -1.50
CA ALA A 187 27.12 10.43 -2.28
C ALA A 187 25.78 9.81 -1.87
N SER A 188 24.70 10.57 -2.06
CA SER A 188 23.35 10.10 -1.76
C SER A 188 22.93 8.99 -2.72
N CYS A 189 22.37 7.91 -2.16
CA CYS A 189 21.79 6.79 -2.90
C CYS A 189 20.26 6.71 -2.76
N GLU A 190 19.59 7.79 -2.35
CA GLU A 190 18.13 7.82 -2.29
C GLU A 190 17.46 7.66 -3.67
N GLN A 191 18.15 8.08 -4.74
CA GLN A 191 17.66 8.06 -6.12
C GLN A 191 18.70 7.55 -7.12
N ALA A 192 19.82 7.00 -6.65
CA ALA A 192 20.94 6.57 -7.48
C ALA A 192 21.51 5.25 -6.99
N VAL A 193 22.04 4.46 -7.92
CA VAL A 193 22.75 3.21 -7.60
C VAL A 193 24.20 3.54 -7.27
N CYS A 194 24.76 2.91 -6.23
CA CYS A 194 26.16 3.12 -5.88
C CYS A 194 27.12 2.51 -6.92
N GLU A 195 28.35 3.04 -6.97
CA GLU A 195 29.44 2.43 -7.74
C GLU A 195 29.68 0.97 -7.32
N GLN A 196 30.19 0.16 -8.24
CA GLN A 196 30.38 -1.26 -8.00
C GLN A 196 31.27 -1.50 -6.77
N GLY A 197 30.81 -2.38 -5.87
CA GLY A 197 31.50 -2.65 -4.60
C GLY A 197 31.18 -1.68 -3.47
N LEU A 198 30.43 -0.61 -3.73
CA LEU A 198 29.79 0.22 -2.71
C LEU A 198 28.32 -0.15 -2.57
N ARG A 199 27.73 0.12 -1.40
CA ARG A 199 26.31 -0.13 -1.15
C ARG A 199 25.63 1.06 -0.48
N CYS A 200 24.31 1.12 -0.60
CA CYS A 200 23.52 2.16 0.06
C CYS A 200 23.36 1.83 1.54
N GLY A 201 24.10 2.54 2.40
CA GLY A 201 24.12 2.34 3.84
C GLY A 201 22.91 2.96 4.55
N SER A 202 22.89 2.82 5.88
CA SER A 202 21.80 3.25 6.77
C SER A 202 21.46 4.74 6.73
N GLU A 203 22.41 5.59 6.34
CA GLU A 203 22.22 7.05 6.17
C GLU A 203 21.85 7.47 4.73
N TYR A 204 21.45 6.51 3.88
CA TYR A 204 21.19 6.73 2.45
C TYR A 204 22.38 7.33 1.70
N ARG A 205 23.58 6.87 2.07
CA ARG A 205 24.84 7.19 1.41
C ARG A 205 25.55 5.94 0.91
N CYS A 206 26.27 6.08 -0.19
CA CYS A 206 27.13 5.01 -0.69
C CYS A 206 28.33 4.81 0.24
N VAL A 207 28.44 3.62 0.82
CA VAL A 207 29.48 3.25 1.76
C VAL A 207 30.21 1.99 1.30
N THR A 208 31.46 1.83 1.74
CA THR A 208 32.14 0.54 1.64
C THR A 208 31.47 -0.44 2.63
N PRO A 209 31.05 -1.63 2.18
CA PRO A 209 30.47 -2.65 3.05
C PRO A 209 31.42 -3.04 4.19
N GLY A 210 30.95 -2.91 5.43
CA GLY A 210 31.69 -3.22 6.64
C GLY A 210 31.95 -4.72 6.79
N GLN A 211 33.19 -5.08 7.08
CA GLN A 211 33.61 -6.47 7.30
C GLN A 211 33.27 -6.92 8.73
N HIS A 212 33.54 -8.19 9.02
CA HIS A 212 33.25 -8.76 10.34
C HIS A 212 33.86 -7.90 11.47
N ASN A 213 33.02 -7.57 12.46
CA ASN A 213 33.31 -6.71 13.62
C ASN A 213 33.49 -5.21 13.31
N ASP A 214 33.29 -4.76 12.08
CA ASP A 214 33.16 -3.33 11.78
C ASP A 214 31.87 -2.77 12.40
N ALA A 215 31.86 -1.45 12.62
CA ALA A 215 30.70 -0.76 13.18
C ALA A 215 29.60 -0.62 12.13
N CYS A 216 28.36 -0.82 12.56
CA CYS A 216 27.17 -0.67 11.71
C CYS A 216 26.03 -0.04 12.52
N ALA A 217 25.11 0.63 11.84
CA ALA A 217 23.82 1.02 12.38
C ALA A 217 22.72 0.06 11.92
N THR A 218 22.78 -0.42 10.68
CA THR A 218 21.88 -1.46 10.14
C THR A 218 22.67 -2.48 9.30
N SER A 219 22.04 -3.60 8.93
CA SER A 219 22.66 -4.60 8.02
C SER A 219 23.00 -4.02 6.64
N ALA A 220 22.47 -2.85 6.29
CA ALA A 220 22.83 -2.13 5.07
C ALA A 220 24.27 -1.59 5.09
N ASP A 221 24.90 -1.48 6.27
CA ASP A 221 26.28 -1.01 6.40
C ASP A 221 27.31 -2.14 6.30
N CYS A 222 26.88 -3.41 6.39
CA CYS A 222 27.77 -4.57 6.46
C CYS A 222 28.09 -5.16 5.09
N ASP A 223 28.99 -6.13 5.00
CA ASP A 223 29.13 -7.03 3.84
C ASP A 223 27.80 -7.77 3.57
N PRO A 224 27.41 -8.07 2.32
CA PRO A 224 26.15 -8.74 2.01
C PRO A 224 25.92 -10.09 2.70
N LEU A 225 26.99 -10.76 3.17
CA LEU A 225 26.89 -12.02 3.92
C LEU A 225 26.81 -11.82 5.45
N LEU A 226 26.87 -10.58 5.93
CA LEU A 226 26.87 -10.22 7.35
C LEU A 226 25.61 -9.41 7.71
N ILE A 227 25.25 -9.48 8.99
CA ILE A 227 24.15 -8.70 9.58
C ILE A 227 24.65 -7.78 10.69
N CYS A 228 23.91 -6.71 10.96
CA CYS A 228 24.25 -5.80 12.04
C CYS A 228 23.65 -6.24 13.38
N VAL A 229 24.49 -6.70 14.30
CA VAL A 229 24.10 -7.16 15.64
C VAL A 229 24.77 -6.28 16.67
N SER A 230 23.97 -5.60 17.51
CA SER A 230 24.50 -4.72 18.58
C SER A 230 25.52 -3.68 18.07
N GLY A 231 25.30 -3.16 16.85
CA GLY A 231 26.16 -2.19 16.20
C GLY A 231 27.46 -2.75 15.61
N ARG A 232 27.55 -4.07 15.41
CA ARG A 232 28.69 -4.76 14.80
C ARG A 232 28.25 -5.70 13.68
N CYS A 233 28.98 -5.73 12.58
CA CYS A 233 28.75 -6.70 11.51
C CYS A 233 29.20 -8.10 11.96
N THR A 234 28.33 -9.10 11.86
CA THR A 234 28.63 -10.49 12.25
C THR A 234 27.85 -11.49 11.41
N ASP A 235 28.19 -12.76 11.51
CA ASP A 235 27.52 -13.84 10.80
C ASP A 235 26.12 -14.11 11.39
N ALA A 236 25.11 -14.26 10.53
CA ALA A 236 23.72 -14.45 10.97
C ALA A 236 23.43 -15.84 11.54
N ASP A 237 24.29 -16.83 11.29
CA ASP A 237 24.20 -18.18 11.84
C ASP A 237 24.43 -18.25 13.36
N THR A 238 24.88 -17.15 13.96
CA THR A 238 25.03 -16.99 15.41
C THR A 238 23.72 -16.69 16.14
N LEU A 239 22.64 -16.36 15.41
CA LEU A 239 21.35 -16.00 15.99
C LEU A 239 20.46 -17.23 16.26
N VAL A 240 19.81 -17.26 17.43
CA VAL A 240 18.85 -18.32 17.78
C VAL A 240 17.42 -17.86 17.48
N ALA A 241 16.85 -18.33 16.38
CA ALA A 241 15.47 -18.06 15.98
C ALA A 241 14.44 -18.85 16.82
N GLY A 242 13.18 -18.41 16.79
CA GLY A 242 12.02 -19.18 17.28
C GLY A 242 11.52 -18.85 18.68
N ASN A 243 12.11 -17.85 19.36
CA ASN A 243 11.55 -17.34 20.62
C ASN A 243 10.28 -16.52 20.37
N ASP A 244 9.28 -16.66 21.22
CA ASP A 244 8.05 -15.85 21.14
C ASP A 244 8.35 -14.37 21.38
N CYS A 245 7.69 -13.50 20.63
CA CYS A 245 7.80 -12.06 20.77
C CYS A 245 6.43 -11.37 20.65
N MET A 246 6.28 -10.23 21.33
CA MET A 246 5.07 -9.38 21.23
C MET A 246 5.41 -7.93 20.89
N SER A 247 6.68 -7.59 20.79
CA SER A 247 7.19 -6.27 20.40
C SER A 247 8.54 -6.42 19.70
N PRO A 248 8.95 -5.42 18.90
CA PRO A 248 10.26 -5.44 18.22
C PRO A 248 11.44 -5.62 19.17
N ASP A 249 11.35 -5.02 20.38
CA ASP A 249 12.41 -5.05 21.38
C ASP A 249 12.50 -6.37 22.18
N ALA A 250 11.57 -7.30 21.96
CA ALA A 250 11.55 -8.59 22.66
C ALA A 250 12.58 -9.59 22.10
N CYS A 251 13.13 -9.32 20.92
CA CYS A 251 14.08 -10.18 20.24
C CYS A 251 15.53 -9.80 20.51
N GLU A 252 16.43 -10.79 20.45
CA GLU A 252 17.87 -10.52 20.51
C GLU A 252 18.29 -9.63 19.32
N PRO A 253 19.26 -8.72 19.48
CA PRO A 253 19.72 -7.86 18.40
C PRO A 253 20.08 -8.65 17.14
N GLY A 254 19.59 -8.22 15.98
CA GLY A 254 19.73 -8.93 14.70
C GLY A 254 18.57 -9.85 14.33
N LEU A 255 17.68 -10.17 15.27
CA LEU A 255 16.40 -10.81 14.99
C LEU A 255 15.29 -9.77 14.93
N SER A 256 14.34 -10.00 14.02
CA SER A 256 13.11 -9.22 13.93
C SER A 256 11.98 -9.99 14.60
N CYS A 257 11.13 -9.29 15.35
CA CYS A 257 9.88 -9.86 15.83
C CYS A 257 8.91 -9.98 14.66
N LEU A 258 8.78 -11.17 14.07
CA LEU A 258 7.84 -11.45 13.01
C LEU A 258 6.55 -11.96 13.62
N ALA A 259 5.72 -11.02 14.06
CA ALA A 259 4.34 -11.28 14.43
C ALA A 259 3.47 -11.26 13.17
N SER A 260 2.62 -12.28 13.00
CA SER A 260 1.45 -12.12 12.17
C SER A 260 0.55 -11.11 12.86
N ALA A 261 0.36 -9.97 12.22
CA ALA A 261 -0.76 -9.11 12.57
C ALA A 261 -1.97 -9.63 11.80
N LYS A 262 -2.78 -10.46 12.44
CA LYS A 262 -4.04 -10.88 11.84
C LYS A 262 -5.05 -9.76 12.03
N SER A 263 -5.64 -9.32 10.94
CA SER A 263 -6.83 -8.47 10.98
C SER A 263 -8.02 -9.33 11.38
N VAL A 264 -8.58 -9.08 12.57
CA VAL A 264 -9.81 -9.73 13.03
C VAL A 264 -10.84 -8.71 13.50
N CYS A 265 -12.11 -9.00 13.29
CA CYS A 265 -13.19 -8.18 13.83
C CYS A 265 -13.19 -8.31 15.35
N ARG A 266 -13.14 -7.19 16.06
CA ARG A 266 -13.30 -7.17 17.52
C ARG A 266 -13.96 -5.89 18.00
N GLU A 267 -14.48 -5.95 19.22
CA GLU A 267 -14.89 -4.74 19.92
C GLU A 267 -13.65 -3.88 20.21
N THR A 268 -13.70 -2.61 19.85
CA THR A 268 -12.70 -1.63 20.28
C THR A 268 -13.17 -0.97 21.57
N ALA A 269 -12.42 -1.21 22.64
CA ALA A 269 -12.74 -0.67 23.95
C ALA A 269 -12.47 0.85 24.03
N ILE A 270 -13.13 1.50 24.98
CA ILE A 270 -12.85 2.90 25.33
C ILE A 270 -11.37 3.06 25.71
N GLY A 271 -10.72 4.10 25.20
CA GLY A 271 -9.30 4.41 25.39
C GLY A 271 -8.35 3.72 24.40
N GLU A 272 -8.85 2.85 23.50
CA GLU A 272 -8.03 2.32 22.41
C GLU A 272 -7.94 3.30 21.24
N PRO A 273 -6.81 3.33 20.52
CA PRO A 273 -6.64 4.21 19.36
C PRO A 273 -7.62 3.85 18.24
N CYS A 274 -8.11 4.87 17.54
CA CYS A 274 -9.11 4.73 16.49
C CYS A 274 -8.78 5.60 15.28
N MET A 275 -9.34 5.26 14.12
CA MET A 275 -9.18 6.02 12.88
C MET A 275 -10.48 6.65 12.38
N GLY A 276 -11.63 6.24 12.93
CA GLY A 276 -12.97 6.74 12.63
C GLY A 276 -14.00 6.04 13.51
N ASP A 277 -15.23 6.53 13.58
CA ASP A 277 -16.23 6.03 14.54
C ASP A 277 -16.63 4.58 14.31
N GLY A 278 -16.64 4.12 13.05
CA GLY A 278 -16.88 2.72 12.69
C GLY A 278 -15.85 1.77 13.31
N THR A 279 -14.72 2.31 13.79
CA THR A 279 -13.71 1.53 14.49
C THR A 279 -13.94 1.40 15.99
N CYS A 280 -14.99 2.00 16.56
CA CYS A 280 -15.29 2.01 18.00
C CYS A 280 -16.49 1.10 18.34
N SER A 281 -16.47 0.44 19.51
CA SER A 281 -17.55 -0.49 19.90
C SER A 281 -18.67 0.18 20.69
N GLY A 282 -19.86 -0.42 20.66
CA GLY A 282 -20.97 -0.01 21.51
C GLY A 282 -21.49 1.40 21.19
N GLU A 283 -21.48 2.28 22.18
CA GLU A 283 -21.87 3.70 22.08
C GLU A 283 -20.65 4.64 22.05
N SER A 284 -19.46 4.09 21.79
CA SER A 284 -18.24 4.88 21.69
C SER A 284 -18.01 5.40 20.28
N VAL A 285 -17.36 6.57 20.20
CA VAL A 285 -17.03 7.32 18.99
C VAL A 285 -15.53 7.58 18.97
N CYS A 286 -14.98 7.77 17.79
CA CYS A 286 -13.57 8.07 17.62
C CYS A 286 -13.35 9.57 17.75
N ALA A 287 -12.84 10.00 18.90
CA ALA A 287 -12.61 11.41 19.17
C ALA A 287 -11.13 11.71 19.35
N THR A 288 -10.77 12.93 19.00
CA THR A 288 -9.42 13.44 19.21
C THR A 288 -9.18 13.62 20.70
N SER A 289 -8.06 13.10 21.20
CA SER A 289 -7.62 13.29 22.58
C SER A 289 -7.55 14.78 22.92
N SER A 290 -7.76 15.11 24.19
CA SER A 290 -7.77 16.51 24.65
C SER A 290 -6.47 17.30 24.37
N ASP A 291 -5.35 16.61 24.11
CA ASP A 291 -4.07 17.19 23.74
C ASP A 291 -3.83 17.25 22.22
N GLY A 292 -4.79 16.79 21.41
CA GLY A 292 -4.76 16.80 19.95
C GLY A 292 -3.75 15.84 19.32
N SER A 293 -3.16 14.93 20.11
CA SER A 293 -2.04 14.10 19.67
C SER A 293 -2.47 12.80 18.97
N GLN A 294 -3.61 12.22 19.36
CA GLN A 294 -4.11 10.94 18.86
C GLN A 294 -5.65 10.92 18.89
N SER A 295 -6.27 9.99 18.17
CA SER A 295 -7.71 9.72 18.29
C SER A 295 -7.94 8.42 19.04
N GLU A 296 -8.85 8.43 20.00
CA GLU A 296 -9.19 7.28 20.84
C GLU A 296 -10.70 7.07 20.91
N CYS A 297 -11.13 5.81 21.09
CA CYS A 297 -12.53 5.52 21.30
C CYS A 297 -12.96 6.06 22.66
N THR A 298 -14.00 6.87 22.69
CA THR A 298 -14.55 7.43 23.92
C THR A 298 -16.07 7.44 23.89
N LEU A 299 -16.71 7.55 25.04
CA LEU A 299 -18.17 7.61 25.10
C LEU A 299 -18.67 8.88 24.41
N ALA A 300 -19.65 8.71 23.53
CA ALA A 300 -20.31 9.84 22.90
C ALA A 300 -21.05 10.70 23.94
N ALA A 301 -21.17 11.99 23.66
CA ALA A 301 -21.80 12.95 24.56
C ALA A 301 -23.30 12.66 24.72
N GLY A 302 -23.76 12.53 25.95
CA GLY A 302 -25.17 12.32 26.30
C GLY A 302 -26.02 13.58 26.14
N GLU A 303 -27.32 13.46 26.39
CA GLU A 303 -28.26 14.57 26.25
C GLU A 303 -27.85 15.78 27.12
N ALA A 304 -27.99 16.98 26.56
CA ALA A 304 -27.61 18.26 27.15
C ALA A 304 -26.10 18.46 27.42
N GLN A 305 -25.24 17.59 26.89
CA GLN A 305 -23.79 17.77 26.88
C GLN A 305 -23.32 18.42 25.57
N GLU A 306 -22.15 19.07 25.61
CA GLU A 306 -21.51 19.58 24.39
C GLU A 306 -21.19 18.43 23.45
N CYS A 307 -21.42 18.65 22.15
CA CYS A 307 -21.09 17.65 21.14
C CYS A 307 -19.59 17.40 21.16
N LEU A 308 -19.22 16.14 21.33
CA LEU A 308 -17.83 15.73 21.23
C LEU A 308 -17.36 15.94 19.77
N ASP A 309 -16.14 16.45 19.59
CA ASP A 309 -15.58 16.94 18.32
C ASP A 309 -16.57 17.73 17.44
N GLY A 310 -17.53 18.42 18.06
CA GLY A 310 -18.52 19.27 17.41
C GLY A 310 -19.66 18.54 16.70
N VAL A 311 -19.68 17.20 16.65
CA VAL A 311 -20.72 16.43 15.92
C VAL A 311 -21.19 15.15 16.64
N HIS A 312 -20.42 14.60 17.57
CA HIS A 312 -20.70 13.28 18.15
C HIS A 312 -21.61 13.37 19.37
N CYS A 313 -22.69 12.58 19.34
CA CYS A 313 -23.65 12.42 20.43
C CYS A 313 -24.03 10.95 20.61
N ALA A 314 -24.53 10.59 21.80
CA ALA A 314 -24.99 9.24 22.10
C ALA A 314 -26.11 8.79 21.15
N THR A 315 -26.30 7.48 21.03
CA THR A 315 -27.26 6.87 20.11
C THR A 315 -28.66 7.48 20.29
N GLY A 316 -29.30 7.87 19.18
CA GLY A 316 -30.63 8.50 19.18
C GLY A 316 -30.62 10.02 19.40
N LEU A 317 -29.46 10.62 19.64
CA LEU A 317 -29.28 12.07 19.72
C LEU A 317 -28.57 12.60 18.47
N ALA A 318 -28.61 13.92 18.27
CA ALA A 318 -27.88 14.61 17.23
C ALA A 318 -27.32 15.94 17.75
N CYS A 319 -26.26 16.44 17.10
CA CYS A 319 -25.64 17.69 17.50
C CYS A 319 -26.46 18.89 16.99
N ALA A 320 -27.18 19.56 17.90
CA ALA A 320 -28.00 20.72 17.59
C ALA A 320 -27.48 21.95 18.34
N GLY A 321 -26.92 22.92 17.61
CA GLY A 321 -26.37 24.13 18.20
C GLY A 321 -25.16 23.87 19.13
N GLY A 322 -24.40 22.81 18.86
CA GLY A 322 -23.25 22.41 19.67
C GLY A 322 -23.59 21.60 20.93
N ILE A 323 -24.87 21.29 21.15
CA ILE A 323 -25.35 20.48 22.28
C ILE A 323 -26.06 19.23 21.75
N CYS A 324 -25.82 18.10 22.39
CA CYS A 324 -26.52 16.86 22.10
C CYS A 324 -27.97 16.92 22.57
N ALA A 325 -28.89 16.74 21.63
CA ALA A 325 -30.33 16.77 21.84
C ALA A 325 -31.01 15.66 21.03
N PRO A 326 -32.28 15.31 21.33
CA PRO A 326 -33.03 14.38 20.48
C PRO A 326 -33.03 14.82 19.01
N LYS A 327 -32.99 13.85 18.08
CA LYS A 327 -33.02 14.13 16.63
C LYS A 327 -34.17 15.11 16.30
N PRO A 328 -33.92 16.17 15.49
CA PRO A 328 -34.93 17.19 15.22
C PRO A 328 -36.17 16.63 14.52
N GLN A 329 -37.34 17.02 15.02
CA GLN A 329 -38.65 16.68 14.50
C GLN A 329 -39.03 17.57 13.31
N GLN A 330 -40.17 17.28 12.67
CA GLN A 330 -40.63 18.05 11.52
C GLN A 330 -40.74 19.56 11.81
N GLY A 331 -40.27 20.38 10.86
CA GLY A 331 -40.22 21.84 10.93
C GLY A 331 -39.08 22.41 11.79
N GLN A 332 -38.28 21.56 12.44
CA GLN A 332 -37.12 22.00 13.23
C GLN A 332 -35.88 22.09 12.34
N PRO A 333 -34.89 22.94 12.68
CA PRO A 333 -33.61 22.98 11.98
C PRO A 333 -32.91 21.63 12.02
N CYS A 334 -32.26 21.24 10.92
CA CYS A 334 -31.53 19.99 10.90
C CYS A 334 -30.30 20.03 11.81
N ALA A 335 -29.99 18.91 12.45
CA ALA A 335 -28.79 18.76 13.27
C ALA A 335 -27.59 18.38 12.40
N LEU A 336 -26.38 18.48 12.95
CA LEU A 336 -25.17 18.01 12.27
C LEU A 336 -24.97 16.51 12.54
N GLY A 337 -24.63 15.77 11.48
CA GLY A 337 -24.26 14.36 11.51
C GLY A 337 -22.76 14.15 11.31
N LEU A 338 -22.30 12.97 11.74
CA LEU A 338 -20.93 12.48 11.77
C LEU A 338 -20.14 12.66 10.46
N LEU A 339 -20.77 12.36 9.33
CA LEU A 339 -20.12 12.28 8.02
C LEU A 339 -20.55 13.40 7.05
N GLY A 340 -21.40 14.34 7.52
CA GLY A 340 -22.17 15.21 6.63
C GLY A 340 -23.07 14.35 5.73
N PRO A 341 -24.35 14.20 6.08
CA PRO A 341 -25.26 15.33 6.02
C PRO A 341 -26.04 15.53 7.30
N HIS A 342 -26.82 16.59 7.28
CA HIS A 342 -27.82 16.94 8.27
C HIS A 342 -28.67 15.75 8.76
N VAL A 343 -28.89 15.65 10.08
CA VAL A 343 -29.66 14.58 10.72
C VAL A 343 -31.03 15.08 11.15
N CYS A 344 -32.05 14.26 10.88
CA CYS A 344 -33.44 14.46 11.28
C CYS A 344 -33.98 13.21 11.97
N ALA A 345 -35.12 13.33 12.65
CA ALA A 345 -35.83 12.17 13.19
C ALA A 345 -36.21 11.18 12.08
N ASP A 346 -36.35 9.91 12.43
CA ASP A 346 -36.52 8.81 11.47
C ASP A 346 -37.69 9.07 10.49
N GLY A 347 -37.44 8.82 9.20
CA GLY A 347 -38.41 9.05 8.12
C GLY A 347 -38.51 10.50 7.62
N LEU A 348 -37.74 11.43 8.21
CA LEU A 348 -37.64 12.82 7.73
C LEU A 348 -36.33 13.05 6.95
N SER A 349 -36.35 14.04 6.07
CA SER A 349 -35.21 14.48 5.28
C SER A 349 -34.86 15.93 5.64
N CYS A 350 -33.59 16.30 5.56
CA CYS A 350 -33.20 17.69 5.68
C CYS A 350 -33.41 18.42 4.35
N VAL A 351 -34.40 19.30 4.31
CA VAL A 351 -34.77 20.09 3.13
C VAL A 351 -34.61 21.56 3.47
N GLU A 352 -33.78 22.28 2.71
CA GLU A 352 -33.52 23.72 2.92
C GLU A 352 -33.12 24.08 4.38
N GLY A 353 -32.46 23.16 5.09
CA GLY A 353 -32.00 23.35 6.46
C GLY A 353 -33.03 23.07 7.54
N ALA A 354 -34.23 22.58 7.18
CA ALA A 354 -35.24 22.09 8.13
C ALA A 354 -35.58 20.61 7.89
N CYS A 355 -35.92 19.91 8.96
CA CYS A 355 -36.38 18.54 8.89
C CYS A 355 -37.81 18.50 8.38
N GLU A 356 -38.04 17.93 7.21
CA GLU A 356 -39.32 17.87 6.55
C GLU A 356 -39.63 16.45 6.07
N THR A 357 -40.85 16.26 5.57
CA THR A 357 -41.19 15.02 4.87
C THR A 357 -40.26 14.82 3.67
N ALA A 358 -39.83 13.58 3.45
CA ALA A 358 -38.94 13.24 2.34
C ALA A 358 -39.47 13.75 0.99
N PRO A 359 -38.63 14.38 0.16
CA PRO A 359 -39.06 14.91 -1.14
C PRO A 359 -39.65 13.83 -2.06
N GLY A 360 -40.76 14.17 -2.72
CA GLY A 360 -41.40 13.34 -3.72
C GLY A 360 -40.77 13.46 -5.11
N GLU A 361 -41.34 12.73 -6.06
CA GLU A 361 -40.86 12.69 -7.44
C GLU A 361 -40.80 14.09 -8.07
N GLY A 362 -39.70 14.39 -8.76
CA GLY A 362 -39.51 15.69 -9.40
C GLY A 362 -38.87 16.76 -8.51
N GLN A 363 -38.90 16.57 -7.19
CA GLN A 363 -38.34 17.54 -6.24
C GLN A 363 -36.84 17.35 -6.06
N ALA A 364 -36.15 18.38 -5.57
CA ALA A 364 -34.76 18.28 -5.18
C ALA A 364 -34.58 17.23 -4.08
N CYS A 365 -33.52 16.43 -4.18
CA CYS A 365 -33.14 15.52 -3.10
C CYS A 365 -32.87 16.31 -1.83
N GLY A 366 -33.34 15.78 -0.71
CA GLY A 366 -32.92 16.28 0.58
C GLY A 366 -31.60 15.66 1.01
N TYR A 367 -31.14 16.05 2.19
CA TYR A 367 -29.90 15.57 2.79
C TYR A 367 -30.21 14.66 3.99
N GLY A 368 -29.33 13.70 4.23
CA GLY A 368 -29.43 12.75 5.35
C GLY A 368 -29.61 11.31 4.86
N GLU A 369 -29.97 10.42 5.78
CA GLU A 369 -30.26 8.99 5.49
C GLU A 369 -31.48 8.83 4.56
N VAL A 370 -32.46 9.73 4.68
CA VAL A 370 -33.64 9.75 3.82
C VAL A 370 -33.51 10.94 2.87
N GLN A 371 -33.19 10.68 1.61
CA GLN A 371 -33.03 11.74 0.60
C GLN A 371 -34.31 11.97 -0.22
N CYS A 372 -35.11 10.92 -0.40
CA CYS A 372 -36.33 10.90 -1.20
C CYS A 372 -37.41 10.03 -0.55
N ALA A 373 -38.67 10.25 -0.93
CA ALA A 373 -39.79 9.43 -0.48
C ALA A 373 -39.63 7.96 -0.91
N THR A 374 -40.27 7.03 -0.18
CA THR A 374 -40.19 5.59 -0.43
C THR A 374 -40.44 5.22 -1.89
N GLY A 375 -39.57 4.37 -2.45
CA GLY A 375 -39.62 3.93 -3.85
C GLY A 375 -38.91 4.88 -4.84
N LEU A 376 -38.35 5.99 -4.36
CA LEU A 376 -37.55 6.93 -5.14
C LEU A 376 -36.08 6.88 -4.72
N GLY A 377 -35.19 7.15 -5.66
CA GLY A 377 -33.76 7.37 -5.46
C GLY A 377 -33.35 8.80 -5.83
N CYS A 378 -32.17 9.22 -5.38
CA CYS A 378 -31.62 10.52 -5.72
C CYS A 378 -30.81 10.47 -7.03
N ALA A 379 -31.39 10.95 -8.12
CA ALA A 379 -30.75 10.97 -9.44
C ALA A 379 -29.90 12.24 -9.62
N PHE A 380 -28.70 12.08 -10.16
CA PHE A 380 -27.81 13.20 -10.48
C PHE A 380 -28.00 13.65 -11.93
N GLU A 381 -28.74 14.75 -12.13
CA GLU A 381 -29.12 15.28 -13.44
C GLU A 381 -28.41 16.62 -13.69
N GLY A 382 -27.16 16.55 -14.18
CA GLY A 382 -26.35 17.75 -14.44
C GLY A 382 -25.87 18.42 -13.16
N ALA A 383 -26.38 19.62 -12.86
CA ALA A 383 -26.07 20.34 -11.62
C ALA A 383 -27.12 20.09 -10.51
N ASP A 384 -28.21 19.41 -10.85
CA ASP A 384 -29.33 19.16 -9.94
C ASP A 384 -29.30 17.72 -9.45
N SER A 385 -29.82 17.51 -8.24
CA SER A 385 -30.07 16.18 -7.68
C SER A 385 -31.56 16.08 -7.40
N LEU A 386 -32.26 15.20 -8.11
CA LEU A 386 -33.72 15.16 -8.10
C LEU A 386 -34.22 13.75 -7.76
N CYS A 387 -35.30 13.68 -6.99
CA CYS A 387 -35.95 12.42 -6.67
C CYS A 387 -36.64 11.83 -7.90
N ARG A 388 -36.30 10.58 -8.20
CA ARG A 388 -36.78 9.83 -9.36
C ARG A 388 -37.16 8.40 -8.97
N PRO A 389 -38.05 7.73 -9.71
CA PRO A 389 -38.33 6.32 -9.47
C PRO A 389 -37.05 5.48 -9.52
N LYS A 390 -36.89 4.58 -8.55
CA LYS A 390 -35.85 3.54 -8.60
C LYS A 390 -36.04 2.66 -9.84
N ARG A 391 -34.94 2.14 -10.36
CA ARG A 391 -34.86 1.49 -11.67
C ARG A 391 -34.51 0.02 -11.51
N GLY A 392 -35.06 -0.81 -12.40
CA GLY A 392 -34.77 -2.25 -12.40
C GLY A 392 -33.49 -2.61 -13.15
N GLU A 393 -33.14 -3.88 -13.11
CA GLU A 393 -31.97 -4.46 -13.77
C GLU A 393 -31.82 -4.02 -15.24
N GLY A 394 -30.59 -3.73 -15.65
CA GLY A 394 -30.21 -3.26 -16.99
C GLY A 394 -30.57 -1.79 -17.28
N SER A 395 -31.24 -1.11 -16.36
CA SER A 395 -31.52 0.32 -16.51
C SER A 395 -30.30 1.15 -16.15
N ALA A 396 -30.14 2.32 -16.79
CA ALA A 396 -29.06 3.24 -16.44
C ALA A 396 -29.10 3.64 -14.96
N CYS A 397 -27.94 3.87 -14.34
CA CYS A 397 -27.82 4.34 -12.97
C CYS A 397 -26.59 5.24 -12.81
N GLU A 398 -26.64 6.11 -11.80
CA GLU A 398 -25.56 7.02 -11.43
C GLU A 398 -24.99 6.71 -10.04
N ASN A 399 -25.74 5.96 -9.23
CA ASN A 399 -25.44 5.52 -7.87
C ASN A 399 -26.37 4.36 -7.50
N ASP A 400 -26.09 3.69 -6.37
CA ASP A 400 -26.87 2.55 -5.89
C ASP A 400 -28.29 2.94 -5.45
N ASP A 401 -28.48 4.16 -4.94
CA ASP A 401 -29.80 4.67 -4.53
C ASP A 401 -30.82 4.69 -5.69
N MET A 402 -30.35 4.73 -6.94
CA MET A 402 -31.20 4.68 -8.13
C MET A 402 -31.66 3.28 -8.52
N CYS A 403 -31.11 2.23 -7.94
CA CYS A 403 -31.48 0.85 -8.23
C CYS A 403 -32.54 0.33 -7.25
N LEU A 404 -33.41 -0.57 -7.72
CA LEU A 404 -34.33 -1.31 -6.85
C LEU A 404 -33.55 -2.14 -5.84
N ASP A 405 -34.19 -2.51 -4.73
CA ASP A 405 -33.57 -3.36 -3.71
C ASP A 405 -33.10 -4.69 -4.34
N GLU A 406 -32.02 -5.28 -3.79
CA GLU A 406 -31.29 -6.44 -4.35
C GLU A 406 -30.53 -6.15 -5.66
N LEU A 407 -30.36 -4.87 -6.02
CA LEU A 407 -29.54 -4.42 -7.14
C LEU A 407 -28.55 -3.33 -6.69
N HIS A 408 -27.41 -3.25 -7.38
CA HIS A 408 -26.41 -2.18 -7.24
C HIS A 408 -26.15 -1.52 -8.59
N CYS A 409 -25.48 -0.37 -8.58
CA CYS A 409 -25.05 0.31 -9.79
C CYS A 409 -23.63 -0.15 -10.19
N GLU A 410 -23.51 -0.89 -11.30
CA GLU A 410 -22.19 -1.21 -11.87
C GLU A 410 -21.66 0.03 -12.59
N PHE A 411 -20.83 0.80 -11.89
CA PHE A 411 -20.31 2.09 -12.34
C PHE A 411 -19.53 2.00 -13.66
N SER A 412 -18.92 0.86 -13.98
CA SER A 412 -18.14 0.66 -15.20
C SER A 412 -19.01 0.72 -16.46
N ILE A 413 -20.28 0.30 -16.36
CA ILE A 413 -21.24 0.33 -17.47
C ILE A 413 -22.40 1.30 -17.23
N GLY A 414 -22.54 1.80 -16.00
CA GLY A 414 -23.60 2.71 -15.57
C GLY A 414 -24.98 2.08 -15.61
N GLN A 415 -25.12 0.81 -15.19
CA GLN A 415 -26.41 0.09 -15.17
C GLN A 415 -26.65 -0.63 -13.85
N CYS A 416 -27.92 -0.75 -13.48
CA CYS A 416 -28.32 -1.55 -12.32
C CYS A 416 -28.12 -3.04 -12.63
N GLU A 417 -27.33 -3.74 -11.82
CA GLU A 417 -27.13 -5.18 -11.89
C GLU A 417 -27.60 -5.85 -10.60
N ALA A 418 -27.90 -7.15 -10.68
CA ALA A 418 -28.28 -7.92 -9.51
C ALA A 418 -27.10 -8.05 -8.55
N ASP A 419 -27.40 -7.98 -7.26
CA ASP A 419 -26.40 -8.25 -6.23
C ASP A 419 -25.84 -9.67 -6.35
N LEU A 420 -24.56 -9.77 -6.06
CA LEU A 420 -23.78 -10.98 -6.10
C LEU A 420 -23.96 -11.77 -4.81
N ALA A 421 -24.21 -13.08 -4.97
CA ALA A 421 -24.27 -14.02 -3.88
C ALA A 421 -22.86 -14.41 -3.39
N ASP A 422 -22.80 -14.97 -2.18
CA ASP A 422 -21.57 -15.50 -1.60
C ASP A 422 -20.79 -16.42 -2.56
N GLY A 423 -19.47 -16.21 -2.62
CA GLY A 423 -18.50 -16.93 -3.46
C GLY A 423 -18.31 -16.33 -4.86
N GLN A 424 -19.18 -15.44 -5.32
CA GLN A 424 -18.99 -14.73 -6.59
C GLN A 424 -17.87 -13.69 -6.48
N ALA A 425 -17.14 -13.48 -7.58
CA ALA A 425 -16.06 -12.50 -7.61
C ALA A 425 -16.62 -11.07 -7.58
N CYS A 426 -15.98 -10.20 -6.80
CA CYS A 426 -16.38 -8.80 -6.61
C CYS A 426 -15.15 -7.89 -6.70
N VAL A 427 -15.36 -6.58 -6.89
CA VAL A 427 -14.26 -5.64 -7.14
C VAL A 427 -14.40 -4.34 -6.35
N ASN A 428 -15.61 -3.77 -6.30
CA ASN A 428 -15.89 -2.42 -5.84
C ASN A 428 -16.48 -2.36 -4.41
N GLY A 429 -16.98 -3.49 -3.89
CA GLY A 429 -17.47 -3.63 -2.53
C GLY A 429 -18.99 -3.48 -2.38
N ASN A 430 -19.65 -2.77 -3.29
CA ASN A 430 -21.10 -2.55 -3.27
C ASN A 430 -21.89 -3.65 -4.01
N GLU A 431 -21.22 -4.59 -4.68
CA GLU A 431 -21.90 -5.58 -5.52
C GLU A 431 -22.48 -6.74 -4.72
N CYS A 432 -22.09 -6.90 -3.45
CA CYS A 432 -22.48 -8.06 -2.66
C CYS A 432 -23.85 -7.87 -2.01
N SER A 433 -24.63 -8.96 -1.97
CA SER A 433 -25.96 -8.96 -1.36
C SER A 433 -25.96 -8.53 0.11
N GLU A 434 -27.09 -8.01 0.59
CA GLU A 434 -27.27 -7.57 1.98
C GLU A 434 -26.73 -8.58 3.00
N GLY A 435 -25.92 -8.11 3.94
CA GLY A 435 -25.26 -8.95 4.96
C GLY A 435 -23.96 -9.61 4.50
N SER A 436 -23.50 -9.31 3.28
CA SER A 436 -22.25 -9.78 2.70
C SER A 436 -21.33 -8.61 2.35
N ALA A 437 -20.02 -8.87 2.29
CA ALA A 437 -18.99 -7.89 1.92
C ALA A 437 -18.02 -8.50 0.92
N CYS A 438 -17.35 -7.64 0.16
CA CYS A 438 -16.32 -8.05 -0.79
C CYS A 438 -14.99 -8.31 -0.06
N LEU A 439 -14.66 -9.58 0.20
CA LEU A 439 -13.52 -9.99 1.02
C LEU A 439 -12.54 -10.87 0.24
N PRO A 440 -11.23 -10.81 0.52
CA PRO A 440 -10.27 -11.72 -0.09
C PRO A 440 -10.47 -13.15 0.43
N ASP A 441 -10.45 -14.12 -0.48
CA ASP A 441 -10.41 -15.54 -0.16
C ASP A 441 -8.99 -16.05 0.19
N GLU A 442 -8.84 -17.36 0.35
CA GLU A 442 -7.54 -17.98 0.67
C GLU A 442 -6.47 -17.82 -0.43
N TYR A 443 -6.87 -17.42 -1.64
CA TYR A 443 -6.01 -17.16 -2.79
C TYR A 443 -5.81 -15.65 -3.04
N LEU A 444 -6.31 -14.81 -2.14
CA LEU A 444 -6.34 -13.34 -2.22
C LEU A 444 -7.20 -12.83 -3.39
N GLU A 445 -8.16 -13.61 -3.85
CA GLU A 445 -9.17 -13.17 -4.81
C GLU A 445 -10.38 -12.59 -4.06
N PHE A 446 -10.84 -11.41 -4.48
CA PHE A 446 -11.99 -10.77 -3.85
C PHE A 446 -13.29 -11.46 -4.26
N ARG A 447 -14.04 -11.92 -3.26
CA ARG A 447 -15.32 -12.60 -3.42
C ARG A 447 -16.31 -12.10 -2.39
N CYS A 448 -17.58 -12.09 -2.76
CA CYS A 448 -18.64 -11.85 -1.79
C CYS A 448 -18.62 -12.95 -0.74
N ALA A 449 -18.66 -12.57 0.53
CA ALA A 449 -18.71 -13.47 1.65
C ALA A 449 -19.50 -12.84 2.80
N PRO A 450 -20.02 -13.63 3.75
CA PRO A 450 -20.73 -13.09 4.90
C PRO A 450 -19.87 -12.08 5.66
N ILE A 451 -20.49 -10.99 6.12
CA ILE A 451 -19.80 -9.98 6.94
C ILE A 451 -19.19 -10.67 8.18
N PRO A 452 -17.88 -10.50 8.45
CA PRO A 452 -17.20 -11.23 9.51
C PRO A 452 -17.64 -10.79 10.91
N LYS A 453 -17.71 -11.77 11.82
CA LYS A 453 -18.11 -11.62 13.22
C LYS A 453 -16.89 -11.53 14.14
N ASN A 454 -17.15 -11.29 15.42
CA ASN A 454 -16.10 -11.15 16.44
C ASN A 454 -15.13 -12.35 16.44
N GLY A 455 -13.85 -12.06 16.27
CA GLY A 455 -12.73 -13.00 16.16
C GLY A 455 -12.45 -13.53 14.75
N GLU A 456 -13.33 -13.29 13.77
CA GLU A 456 -13.16 -13.73 12.38
C GLU A 456 -12.23 -12.78 11.61
N SER A 457 -11.56 -13.30 10.59
CA SER A 457 -10.67 -12.52 9.73
C SER A 457 -11.45 -11.42 9.00
N CYS A 458 -10.84 -10.25 8.84
CA CYS A 458 -11.47 -9.12 8.17
C CYS A 458 -10.47 -8.34 7.33
N MET A 459 -11.00 -7.49 6.46
CA MET A 459 -10.24 -6.53 5.66
C MET A 459 -10.97 -5.19 5.67
N LEU A 460 -10.25 -4.09 5.85
CA LEU A 460 -10.83 -2.73 6.00
C LEU A 460 -11.89 -2.71 7.11
N ASP A 461 -12.97 -1.93 7.03
CA ASP A 461 -13.98 -1.83 8.10
C ASP A 461 -15.16 -2.80 7.92
N GLU A 462 -14.97 -3.88 7.15
CA GLU A 462 -15.98 -4.89 6.87
C GLU A 462 -16.11 -5.86 8.06
N CYS A 463 -16.88 -5.45 9.06
CA CYS A 463 -17.18 -6.23 10.24
C CYS A 463 -18.66 -6.06 10.62
N ALA A 464 -19.22 -7.07 11.30
CA ALA A 464 -20.59 -6.98 11.78
C ALA A 464 -20.73 -5.80 12.77
N ASP A 465 -21.95 -5.25 12.87
CA ASP A 465 -22.27 -4.08 13.68
C ASP A 465 -21.49 -4.01 15.01
N LYS A 466 -20.89 -2.84 15.27
CA LYS A 466 -20.14 -2.51 16.50
C LYS A 466 -18.82 -3.24 16.67
N LEU A 467 -18.32 -3.89 15.62
CA LEU A 467 -16.98 -4.45 15.57
C LEU A 467 -16.14 -3.67 14.58
N ALA A 468 -14.85 -3.61 14.86
CA ALA A 468 -13.85 -2.99 14.01
C ALA A 468 -12.84 -4.02 13.56
N CYS A 469 -12.35 -3.90 12.34
CA CYS A 469 -11.28 -4.75 11.89
C CYS A 469 -9.95 -4.29 12.46
N ARG A 470 -9.35 -5.11 13.32
CA ARG A 470 -8.13 -4.75 14.03
C ARG A 470 -7.03 -5.73 13.74
N ARG A 471 -5.86 -5.18 13.45
CA ARG A 471 -4.61 -5.91 13.54
C ARG A 471 -4.36 -6.27 14.98
N VAL A 472 -4.66 -7.52 15.31
CA VAL A 472 -4.27 -8.13 16.57
C VAL A 472 -2.89 -8.71 16.33
N ALA A 473 -1.90 -8.23 17.06
CA ALA A 473 -0.62 -8.90 17.12
C ALA A 473 -0.86 -10.29 17.74
N GLU A 474 -0.71 -11.34 16.95
CA GLU A 474 -0.55 -12.67 17.50
C GLU A 474 0.85 -12.76 18.14
N HIS A 475 1.08 -13.79 18.95
CA HIS A 475 2.44 -14.13 19.37
C HIS A 475 3.30 -14.28 18.11
N GLY A 476 4.30 -13.41 17.96
CA GLY A 476 5.27 -13.50 16.88
C GLY A 476 6.41 -14.42 17.23
N ALA A 477 7.26 -14.69 16.24
CA ALA A 477 8.53 -15.37 16.46
C ALA A 477 9.69 -14.44 16.13
N CYS A 478 10.70 -14.40 16.99
CA CYS A 478 11.98 -13.80 16.68
C CYS A 478 12.65 -14.60 15.57
N ALA A 479 12.90 -13.96 14.43
CA ALA A 479 13.46 -14.63 13.27
C ALA A 479 14.47 -13.75 12.53
N PRO A 480 15.40 -14.37 11.78
CA PRO A 480 16.34 -13.64 10.93
C PRO A 480 15.62 -12.82 9.87
N GLU A 481 16.32 -11.80 9.35
CA GLU A 481 15.82 -10.94 8.27
C GLU A 481 15.35 -11.74 7.05
N TYR A 482 16.00 -12.87 6.73
CA TYR A 482 15.58 -13.80 5.69
C TYR A 482 14.09 -14.16 5.73
N CYS A 483 13.56 -14.34 6.93
CA CYS A 483 12.20 -14.78 7.10
C CYS A 483 11.15 -13.67 6.90
N THR A 484 11.56 -12.40 6.82
CA THR A 484 10.66 -11.28 6.51
C THR A 484 10.08 -11.36 5.10
N ALA A 485 10.74 -12.08 4.18
CA ALA A 485 10.29 -12.29 2.81
C ALA A 485 8.95 -13.05 2.69
N PHE A 486 8.47 -13.66 3.77
CA PHE A 486 7.22 -14.43 3.80
C PHE A 486 6.00 -13.65 4.31
N LEU A 487 6.15 -12.38 4.70
CA LEU A 487 5.08 -11.61 5.36
C LEU A 487 4.03 -10.98 4.43
N PHE A 488 3.90 -11.46 3.18
CA PHE A 488 2.91 -10.97 2.22
C PHE A 488 2.04 -12.08 1.63
#